data_AF-A0A350CAL1-F1
#
_entry.id   AF-A0A350CAL1-F1
#
_cell.length_a   1.000
_cell.length_b   1.000
_cell.length_c   1.000
_cell.angle_alpha   90.00
_cell.angle_beta   90.00
_cell.angle_gamma   90.00
#
_symmetry.space_group_name_H-M   'P 1'
#
loop_
_entity.id
_entity.type
_entity.pdbx_description
1 polymer ?
#
loop_
_entity_poly.entity_id
_entity_poly.type
_entity_poly.pdbx_seq_one_letter_code
_entity_poly.pdbx_strand_id
1 'polypeptide(L)'
;MVVIAIIAILVALLLPAVQQAREAARRTQCKNNLKQLGLALHNYESTYGMFPPSRITLSNPTFQISWNTMILPYIEQDNAYRQYNTNLNWFNAVNDPVTTIQLPAFVCPSTPGSRPLPTLTLYSAISGGTRTNQPVWGYNDYGSINAVRNAFIVMAGLPSIGTRDAMGAMGRGPGGTKIRDITDGTSNTLLLGEGAGRPRQYIGRQPGLNPRVGNVAFGTQFTADGWGWADINNGFSIDGSNTAGLQNDTSSSGATTIVGRCTMNCTNDSEFYSFHTGGIQTVLADGSVRFLSENMSAAVLAGAITLQGGEVIGEF
;
A
#
# COMPACT_ATOMS: atom_id res chain seq x y z
N MET A 1 17.74 24.03 44.47
CA MET A 1 18.60 23.46 43.40
C MET A 1 18.44 21.94 43.28
N VAL A 2 18.52 21.15 44.36
CA VAL A 2 18.47 19.66 44.32
C VAL A 2 17.15 19.09 43.76
N VAL A 3 16.00 19.64 44.15
CA VAL A 3 14.69 19.12 43.71
C VAL A 3 14.48 19.25 42.20
N ILE A 4 14.91 20.37 41.61
CA ILE A 4 14.80 20.63 40.17
C ILE A 4 15.68 19.65 39.38
N ALA A 5 16.88 19.34 39.88
CA ALA A 5 17.78 18.36 39.25
C ALA A 5 17.17 16.95 39.25
N ILE A 6 16.52 16.55 40.35
CA ILE A 6 15.84 15.25 40.42
C ILE A 6 14.65 15.19 39.45
N ILE A 7 13.82 16.23 39.39
CA ILE A 7 12.69 16.28 38.43
C ILE A 7 13.19 16.22 36.99
N ALA A 8 14.26 16.97 36.65
CA ALA A 8 14.84 16.93 35.31
C ALA A 8 15.34 15.54 34.93
N ILE A 9 16.00 14.82 35.86
CA ILE A 9 16.45 13.44 35.64
C ILE A 9 15.26 12.49 35.46
N LEU A 10 14.24 12.58 36.31
CA LEU A 10 13.05 11.73 36.20
C LEU A 10 12.30 11.97 34.89
N VAL A 11 12.12 13.22 34.47
CA VAL A 11 11.49 13.56 33.18
C VAL A 11 12.35 13.07 32.01
N ALA A 12 13.68 13.22 32.09
CA ALA A 12 14.59 12.72 31.05
C ALA A 12 14.55 11.19 30.90
N LEU A 13 14.34 10.45 31.99
CA LEU A 13 14.19 8.98 31.97
C LEU A 13 12.77 8.54 31.53
N LEU A 14 11.73 9.29 31.90
CA LEU A 14 10.34 8.97 31.58
C LEU A 14 9.95 9.32 30.14
N LEU A 15 10.51 10.38 29.56
CA LEU A 15 10.14 10.83 28.22
C LEU A 15 10.41 9.76 27.14
N PRO A 16 11.60 9.11 27.07
CA PRO A 16 11.84 8.02 26.12
C PRO A 16 10.88 6.85 26.33
N ALA A 17 10.60 6.47 27.58
CA ALA A 17 9.70 5.37 27.90
C ALA A 17 8.25 5.66 27.47
N VAL A 18 7.75 6.87 27.69
CA VAL A 18 6.41 7.28 27.25
C VAL A 18 6.29 7.28 25.72
N GLN A 19 7.34 7.70 25.00
CA GLN A 19 7.30 7.68 23.53
C GLN A 19 7.35 6.26 22.98
N GLN A 20 8.16 5.36 23.56
CA GLN A 20 8.19 3.94 23.20
C GLN A 20 6.84 3.27 23.43
N ALA A 21 6.19 3.53 24.57
CA ALA A 21 4.86 3.01 24.87
C ALA A 21 3.80 3.51 23.88
N ARG A 22 3.85 4.80 23.52
CA ARG A 22 2.95 5.38 22.51
C ARG A 22 3.13 4.74 21.14
N GLU A 23 4.37 4.53 20.69
CA GLU A 23 4.62 3.88 19.40
C GLU A 23 4.19 2.41 19.40
N ALA A 24 4.40 1.68 20.49
CA ALA A 24 3.91 0.31 20.63
C ALA A 24 2.37 0.23 20.53
N ALA A 25 1.66 1.20 21.13
CA ALA A 25 0.22 1.31 21.01
C ALA A 25 -0.23 1.63 19.58
N ARG A 26 0.43 2.59 18.92
CA ARG A 26 0.14 2.94 17.51
C ARG A 26 0.39 1.77 16.56
N ARG A 27 1.48 1.02 16.75
CA ARG A 27 1.77 -0.22 16.01
C ARG A 27 0.70 -1.29 16.20
N THR A 28 0.23 -1.46 17.43
CA THR A 28 -0.89 -2.37 17.72
C THR A 28 -2.16 -1.92 16.98
N GLN A 29 -2.43 -0.61 16.93
CA GLN A 29 -3.56 -0.08 16.18
C GLN A 29 -3.42 -0.28 14.67
N CYS A 30 -2.25 -0.06 14.07
CA CYS A 30 -2.03 -0.35 12.65
C CYS A 30 -2.22 -1.85 12.33
N LYS A 31 -1.74 -2.73 13.22
CA LYS A 31 -1.99 -4.18 13.13
C LYS A 31 -3.47 -4.52 13.20
N ASN A 32 -4.22 -3.87 14.08
CA ASN A 32 -5.67 -4.09 14.23
C ASN A 32 -6.45 -3.60 13.01
N ASN A 33 -6.09 -2.45 12.44
CA ASN A 33 -6.66 -1.97 11.18
C ASN A 33 -6.49 -3.00 10.07
N LEU A 34 -5.26 -3.51 9.87
CA LEU A 34 -4.99 -4.58 8.91
C LEU A 34 -5.78 -5.85 9.21
N LYS A 35 -6.00 -6.21 10.49
CA LYS A 35 -6.84 -7.35 10.85
C LYS A 35 -8.30 -7.14 10.45
N GLN A 36 -8.84 -5.94 10.66
CA GLN A 36 -10.19 -5.57 10.23
C GLN A 36 -10.32 -5.61 8.70
N LEU A 37 -9.33 -5.07 7.98
CA LEU A 37 -9.29 -5.12 6.52
C LEU A 37 -9.19 -6.56 6.00
N GLY A 38 -8.35 -7.40 6.61
CA GLY A 38 -8.28 -8.83 6.31
C GLY A 38 -9.61 -9.54 6.50
N LEU A 39 -10.32 -9.27 7.60
CA LEU A 39 -11.67 -9.81 7.82
C LEU A 39 -12.66 -9.34 6.75
N ALA A 40 -12.60 -8.06 6.36
CA ALA A 40 -13.43 -7.51 5.29
C ALA A 40 -13.17 -8.21 3.94
N LEU A 41 -11.91 -8.55 3.63
CA LEU A 41 -11.55 -9.33 2.44
C LEU A 41 -12.15 -10.74 2.47
N HIS A 42 -12.16 -11.40 3.63
CA HIS A 42 -12.80 -12.71 3.80
C HIS A 42 -14.33 -12.64 3.70
N ASN A 43 -14.97 -11.57 4.18
CA ASN A 43 -16.40 -11.37 4.00
C ASN A 43 -16.77 -11.11 2.52
N TYR A 44 -15.91 -10.37 1.80
CA TYR A 44 -16.02 -10.22 0.35
C TYR A 44 -15.88 -11.59 -0.34
N GLU A 45 -14.84 -12.36 0.01
CA GLU A 45 -14.60 -13.70 -0.53
C GLU A 45 -15.80 -14.63 -0.30
N SER A 46 -16.36 -14.65 0.91
CA SER A 46 -17.55 -15.44 1.23
C SER A 46 -18.79 -15.05 0.40
N THR A 47 -18.87 -13.79 -0.05
CA THR A 47 -20.00 -13.29 -0.86
C THR A 47 -19.80 -13.58 -2.35
N TYR A 48 -18.57 -13.43 -2.86
CA TYR A 48 -18.27 -13.45 -4.30
C TYR A 48 -17.47 -14.69 -4.75
N GLY A 49 -17.05 -15.56 -3.83
CA GLY A 49 -16.27 -16.78 -4.08
C GLY A 49 -14.82 -16.52 -4.53
N MET A 50 -14.31 -15.32 -4.31
CA MET A 50 -12.94 -14.88 -4.66
C MET A 50 -12.55 -13.65 -3.86
N PHE A 51 -11.26 -13.49 -3.55
CA PHE A 51 -10.74 -12.22 -3.04
C PHE A 51 -10.96 -11.11 -4.06
N PRO A 52 -11.18 -9.86 -3.61
CA PRO A 52 -11.36 -8.75 -4.53
C PRO A 52 -10.07 -8.52 -5.32
N PRO A 53 -10.15 -8.22 -6.62
CA PRO A 53 -8.99 -7.74 -7.35
C PRO A 53 -8.55 -6.38 -6.79
N SER A 54 -7.26 -6.04 -6.92
CA SER A 54 -6.74 -4.73 -6.49
C SER A 54 -7.45 -3.55 -7.14
N ARG A 55 -7.83 -3.73 -8.41
CA ARG A 55 -8.66 -2.80 -9.16
C ARG A 55 -9.39 -3.52 -10.28
N ILE A 56 -10.61 -3.04 -10.55
CA ILE A 56 -11.37 -3.38 -11.74
C ILE A 56 -11.29 -2.19 -12.70
N THR A 57 -11.04 -2.47 -13.98
CA THR A 57 -11.20 -1.50 -15.06
C THR A 57 -12.26 -2.03 -15.99
N LEU A 58 -13.40 -1.37 -16.04
CA LEU A 58 -14.46 -1.69 -17.00
C LEU A 58 -14.27 -0.82 -18.23
N SER A 59 -14.60 -1.36 -19.41
CA SER A 59 -14.58 -0.65 -20.67
C SER A 59 -16.02 -0.27 -21.08
N ASN A 60 -16.18 0.90 -21.70
CA ASN A 60 -17.43 1.43 -22.25
C ASN A 60 -18.58 1.71 -21.24
N PRO A 61 -18.56 2.87 -20.53
CA PRO A 61 -17.49 3.85 -20.44
C PRO A 61 -16.34 3.36 -19.56
N THR A 62 -15.12 3.88 -19.77
CA THR A 62 -13.97 3.49 -18.95
C THR A 62 -14.07 4.09 -17.55
N PHE A 63 -14.33 3.25 -16.57
CA PHE A 63 -14.22 3.61 -15.16
C PHE A 63 -13.54 2.51 -14.36
N GLN A 64 -13.00 2.91 -13.22
CA GLN A 64 -12.13 2.07 -12.42
C GLN A 64 -12.55 2.10 -10.95
N ILE A 65 -12.51 0.93 -10.31
CA ILE A 65 -12.92 0.74 -8.92
C ILE A 65 -11.76 0.08 -8.18
N SER A 66 -11.36 0.64 -7.03
CA SER A 66 -10.31 0.06 -6.18
C SER A 66 -10.86 -1.00 -5.24
N TRP A 67 -9.99 -1.89 -4.77
CA TRP A 67 -10.33 -2.86 -3.72
C TRP A 67 -10.87 -2.19 -2.45
N ASN A 68 -10.34 -1.02 -2.08
CA ASN A 68 -10.82 -0.26 -0.93
C ASN A 68 -12.32 0.08 -1.06
N THR A 69 -12.76 0.52 -2.24
CA THR A 69 -14.18 0.81 -2.51
C THR A 69 -15.02 -0.46 -2.44
N MET A 70 -14.53 -1.57 -3.00
CA MET A 70 -15.24 -2.85 -3.01
C MET A 70 -15.48 -3.41 -1.61
N ILE A 71 -14.63 -3.11 -0.64
CA ILE A 71 -14.76 -3.63 0.73
C ILE A 71 -15.54 -2.73 1.69
N LEU A 72 -15.95 -1.52 1.28
CA LEU A 72 -16.67 -0.58 2.15
C LEU A 72 -17.86 -1.20 2.91
N PRO A 73 -18.74 -2.02 2.30
CA PRO A 73 -19.85 -2.65 3.01
C PRO A 73 -19.40 -3.56 4.17
N TYR A 74 -18.20 -4.13 4.07
CA TYR A 74 -17.63 -5.07 5.04
C TYR A 74 -16.77 -4.40 6.12
N ILE A 75 -16.66 -3.07 6.10
CA ILE A 75 -16.03 -2.26 7.14
C ILE A 75 -17.01 -1.21 7.71
N GLU A 76 -18.30 -1.55 7.74
CA GLU A 76 -19.38 -0.70 8.27
C GLU A 76 -19.56 0.64 7.52
N GLN A 77 -19.16 0.69 6.24
CA GLN A 77 -19.31 1.86 5.36
C GLN A 77 -20.36 1.65 4.26
N ASP A 78 -21.45 0.93 4.55
CA ASP A 78 -22.54 0.65 3.60
C ASP A 78 -23.19 1.93 3.04
N ASN A 79 -23.40 2.95 3.87
CA ASN A 79 -23.95 4.24 3.42
C ASN A 79 -23.03 4.94 2.42
N ALA A 80 -21.71 4.95 2.66
CA ALA A 80 -20.73 5.52 1.75
C ALA A 80 -20.69 4.74 0.42
N TYR A 81 -20.76 3.40 0.50
CA TYR A 81 -20.80 2.54 -0.68
C TYR A 81 -22.03 2.82 -1.57
N ARG A 82 -23.22 2.96 -0.98
CA ARG A 82 -24.46 3.27 -1.73
C ARG A 82 -24.44 4.63 -2.43
N GLN A 83 -23.69 5.59 -1.90
CA GLN A 83 -23.55 6.93 -2.49
C GLN A 83 -22.47 6.99 -3.57
N TYR A 84 -21.57 6.00 -3.62
CA TYR A 84 -20.49 5.96 -4.60
C TYR A 84 -21.03 5.58 -5.98
N ASN A 85 -20.86 6.45 -6.97
CA ASN A 85 -21.22 6.15 -8.34
C ASN A 85 -20.10 5.32 -8.99
N THR A 86 -20.34 4.00 -9.05
CA THR A 86 -19.41 3.05 -9.64
C THR A 86 -19.20 3.25 -11.13
N ASN A 87 -20.07 3.97 -11.86
CA ASN A 87 -19.94 4.20 -13.31
C ASN A 87 -19.04 5.39 -13.66
N LEU A 88 -18.42 6.02 -12.66
CA LEU A 88 -17.52 7.16 -12.82
C LEU A 88 -16.17 6.84 -12.15
N ASN A 89 -15.11 7.49 -12.62
CA ASN A 89 -13.81 7.38 -11.97
C ASN A 89 -13.88 7.88 -10.52
N TRP A 90 -13.03 7.31 -9.66
CA TRP A 90 -12.94 7.67 -8.25
C TRP A 90 -12.67 9.16 -8.04
N PHE A 91 -11.87 9.76 -8.92
CA PHE A 91 -11.58 11.18 -8.92
C PHE A 91 -12.68 12.00 -9.60
N ASN A 92 -13.86 11.50 -9.94
CA ASN A 92 -14.94 12.36 -10.45
C ASN A 92 -15.55 13.18 -9.29
N ALA A 93 -15.87 14.46 -9.53
CA ALA A 93 -16.45 15.34 -8.51
C ALA A 93 -17.79 14.83 -7.94
N VAL A 94 -18.56 14.05 -8.72
CA VAL A 94 -19.79 13.38 -8.26
C VAL A 94 -19.51 12.43 -7.08
N ASN A 95 -18.30 11.85 -7.03
CA ASN A 95 -17.90 10.92 -5.98
C ASN A 95 -17.24 11.62 -4.77
N ASP A 96 -17.01 12.94 -4.80
CA ASP A 96 -16.37 13.68 -3.69
C ASP A 96 -17.05 13.52 -2.33
N PRO A 97 -18.40 13.47 -2.21
CA PRO A 97 -19.06 13.24 -0.92
C PRO A 97 -18.63 11.94 -0.23
N VAL A 98 -18.16 10.96 -1.02
CA VAL A 98 -17.67 9.68 -0.52
C VAL A 98 -16.14 9.68 -0.44
N THR A 99 -15.44 10.03 -1.51
CA THR A 99 -13.98 9.86 -1.62
C THR A 99 -13.16 10.83 -0.77
N THR A 100 -13.80 11.85 -0.19
CA THR A 100 -13.15 12.78 0.77
C THR A 100 -13.33 12.38 2.24
N ILE A 101 -14.12 11.33 2.53
CA ILE A 101 -14.31 10.80 3.88
C ILE A 101 -12.98 10.23 4.37
N GLN A 102 -12.54 10.69 5.55
CA GLN A 102 -11.37 10.16 6.24
C GLN A 102 -11.78 8.94 7.05
N LEU A 103 -11.39 7.75 6.58
CA LEU A 103 -11.75 6.47 7.21
C LEU A 103 -10.61 6.01 8.13
N PRO A 104 -10.82 5.97 9.47
CA PRO A 104 -9.76 5.57 10.40
C PRO A 104 -9.20 4.16 10.14
N ALA A 105 -10.02 3.26 9.60
CA ALA A 105 -9.61 1.90 9.22
C ALA A 105 -8.53 1.87 8.12
N PHE A 106 -8.42 2.93 7.31
CA PHE A 106 -7.40 3.04 6.26
C PHE A 106 -6.15 3.83 6.68
N VAL A 107 -6.13 4.42 7.87
CA VAL A 107 -5.04 5.29 8.32
C VAL A 107 -4.25 4.64 9.45
N CYS A 108 -2.95 4.48 9.25
CA CYS A 108 -2.06 4.01 10.31
C CYS A 108 -1.69 5.20 11.20
N PRO A 109 -1.98 5.18 12.52
CA PRO A 109 -1.62 6.28 13.42
C PRO A 109 -0.11 6.55 13.54
N SER A 110 0.74 5.60 13.12
CA SER A 110 2.20 5.76 13.11
C SER A 110 2.69 6.58 11.92
N THR A 111 1.84 6.79 10.91
CA THR A 111 2.11 7.70 9.80
C THR A 111 2.17 9.15 10.30
N PRO A 112 3.19 9.94 9.94
CA PRO A 112 3.23 11.36 10.25
C PRO A 112 1.98 12.07 9.72
N GLY A 113 1.35 12.89 10.57
CA GLY A 113 0.06 13.52 10.25
C GLY A 113 0.10 14.59 9.16
N SER A 114 1.27 15.08 8.75
CA SER A 114 1.40 16.12 7.73
C SER A 114 1.28 15.54 6.32
N ARG A 115 0.10 15.68 5.71
CA ARG A 115 -0.13 15.41 4.28
C ARG A 115 -0.50 16.72 3.57
N PRO A 116 0.45 17.39 2.89
CA PRO A 116 0.17 18.65 2.21
C PRO A 116 -0.82 18.43 1.06
N LEU A 117 -1.55 19.48 0.72
CA LEU A 117 -2.42 19.46 -0.44
C LEU A 117 -1.59 19.56 -1.73
N PRO A 118 -1.77 18.64 -2.69
CA PRO A 118 -1.14 18.75 -4.01
C PRO A 118 -1.58 19.98 -4.79
N THR A 119 -0.74 20.44 -5.72
CA THR A 119 -1.06 21.61 -6.56
C THR A 119 -2.19 21.30 -7.54
N LEU A 120 -2.93 22.32 -7.97
CA LEU A 120 -4.01 22.15 -8.95
C LEU A 120 -3.51 21.51 -10.26
N THR A 121 -2.29 21.86 -10.69
CA THR A 121 -1.66 21.24 -11.87
C THR A 121 -1.52 19.74 -11.73
N LEU A 122 -1.13 19.24 -10.55
CA LEU A 122 -1.04 17.80 -10.32
C LEU A 122 -2.41 17.13 -10.29
N TYR A 123 -3.41 17.72 -9.63
CA TYR A 123 -4.80 17.21 -9.66
C TYR A 123 -5.32 17.11 -11.10
N SER A 124 -5.08 18.14 -11.91
CA SER A 124 -5.43 18.14 -13.32
C SER A 124 -4.71 17.01 -14.07
N ALA A 125 -3.40 16.83 -13.84
CA ALA A 125 -2.61 15.79 -14.51
C ALA A 125 -3.10 14.36 -14.19
N ILE A 126 -3.33 14.04 -12.91
CA ILE A 126 -3.74 12.68 -12.50
C ILE A 126 -5.20 12.35 -12.87
N SER A 127 -6.02 13.38 -13.10
CA SER A 127 -7.43 13.23 -13.48
C SER A 127 -7.65 13.35 -14.99
N GLY A 128 -6.58 13.36 -15.79
CA GLY A 128 -6.66 13.51 -17.25
C GLY A 128 -7.25 14.86 -17.69
N GLY A 129 -7.01 15.92 -16.91
CA GLY A 129 -7.47 17.28 -17.19
C GLY A 129 -8.88 17.59 -16.69
N THR A 130 -9.57 16.65 -16.04
CA THR A 130 -10.99 16.81 -15.67
C THR A 130 -11.20 17.57 -14.35
N ARG A 131 -10.20 17.62 -13.48
CA ARG A 131 -10.28 18.36 -12.20
C ARG A 131 -9.81 19.79 -12.32
N THR A 132 -10.62 20.70 -11.77
CA THR A 132 -10.33 22.13 -11.62
C THR A 132 -10.27 22.58 -10.15
N ASN A 133 -10.43 21.65 -9.20
CA ASN A 133 -10.34 21.87 -7.76
C ASN A 133 -9.36 20.89 -7.09
N GLN A 134 -9.10 21.08 -5.79
CA GLN A 134 -8.14 20.30 -5.00
C GLN A 134 -8.85 19.69 -3.78
N PRO A 135 -9.74 18.69 -3.96
CA PRO A 135 -10.40 18.03 -2.82
C PRO A 135 -9.38 17.30 -1.95
N VAL A 136 -9.55 17.32 -0.62
CA VAL A 136 -8.76 16.47 0.27
C VAL A 136 -9.36 15.06 0.23
N TRP A 137 -8.84 14.20 -0.64
CA TRP A 137 -9.27 12.81 -0.68
C TRP A 137 -8.93 12.08 0.62
N GLY A 138 -9.74 11.08 0.95
CA GLY A 138 -9.60 10.23 2.11
C GLY A 138 -8.25 9.54 2.11
N TYR A 139 -7.51 9.61 3.20
CA TYR A 139 -6.17 9.03 3.27
C TYR A 139 -6.18 7.50 3.29
N ASN A 140 -5.06 6.93 2.85
CA ASN A 140 -4.83 5.49 2.86
C ASN A 140 -3.35 5.17 3.14
N ASP A 141 -3.12 4.23 4.04
CA ASP A 141 -1.80 3.74 4.45
C ASP A 141 -1.63 2.23 4.25
N TYR A 142 -2.62 1.56 3.66
CA TYR A 142 -2.59 0.12 3.41
C TYR A 142 -2.86 -0.15 1.92
N GLY A 143 -2.04 -0.99 1.29
CA GLY A 143 -2.18 -1.33 -0.11
C GLY A 143 -2.42 -2.80 -0.34
N SER A 144 -3.13 -3.11 -1.43
CA SER A 144 -3.20 -4.45 -1.95
C SER A 144 -1.88 -4.86 -2.59
N ILE A 145 -1.53 -6.13 -2.45
CA ILE A 145 -0.36 -6.70 -3.09
C ILE A 145 -0.81 -7.28 -4.43
N ASN A 146 -0.54 -6.52 -5.48
CA ASN A 146 -1.05 -6.84 -6.82
C ASN A 146 -0.21 -7.93 -7.48
N ALA A 147 1.11 -7.78 -7.38
CA ALA A 147 2.08 -8.59 -8.09
C ALA A 147 3.50 -8.34 -7.57
N VAL A 148 4.43 -9.21 -7.95
CA VAL A 148 5.86 -8.95 -7.90
C VAL A 148 6.37 -8.76 -9.34
N ARG A 149 7.15 -7.72 -9.57
CA ARG A 149 7.69 -7.40 -10.90
C ARG A 149 8.93 -8.23 -11.21
N ASN A 150 9.17 -8.49 -12.49
CA ASN A 150 10.34 -9.26 -12.90
C ASN A 150 11.66 -8.62 -12.44
N ALA A 151 11.73 -7.28 -12.40
CA ALA A 151 12.87 -6.57 -11.86
C ALA A 151 13.15 -6.92 -10.39
N PHE A 152 12.10 -7.04 -9.56
CA PHE A 152 12.26 -7.47 -8.18
C PHE A 152 12.75 -8.93 -8.10
N ILE A 153 12.18 -9.83 -8.91
CA ILE A 153 12.59 -11.24 -8.99
C ILE A 153 14.08 -11.37 -9.36
N VAL A 154 14.50 -10.70 -10.44
CA VAL A 154 15.91 -10.69 -10.88
C VAL A 154 16.82 -10.05 -9.84
N MET A 155 16.38 -8.94 -9.22
CA MET A 155 17.12 -8.29 -8.14
C MET A 155 17.30 -9.23 -6.93
N ALA A 156 16.28 -10.03 -6.61
CA ALA A 156 16.32 -11.04 -5.56
C ALA A 156 17.26 -12.22 -5.85
N GLY A 157 17.85 -12.29 -7.05
CA GLY A 157 18.74 -13.38 -7.47
C GLY A 157 17.99 -14.59 -8.03
N LEU A 158 16.70 -14.46 -8.29
CA LEU A 158 15.89 -15.50 -8.92
C LEU A 158 15.92 -15.36 -10.45
N PRO A 159 15.67 -16.46 -11.20
CA PRO A 159 15.59 -16.40 -12.66
C PRO A 159 14.49 -15.45 -13.14
N SER A 160 14.79 -14.71 -14.20
CA SER A 160 13.79 -13.88 -14.89
C SER A 160 12.59 -14.73 -15.33
N ILE A 161 11.39 -14.24 -15.07
CA ILE A 161 10.14 -14.90 -15.50
C ILE A 161 9.77 -14.60 -16.96
N GLY A 162 10.54 -13.75 -17.65
CA GLY A 162 10.33 -13.40 -19.06
C GLY A 162 9.04 -12.63 -19.36
N THR A 163 8.27 -12.26 -18.34
CA THR A 163 7.06 -11.44 -18.41
C THR A 163 7.21 -10.22 -17.51
N ARG A 164 6.22 -9.33 -17.51
CA ARG A 164 6.29 -8.09 -16.71
C ARG A 164 6.20 -8.36 -15.20
N ASP A 165 5.35 -9.30 -14.80
CA ASP A 165 5.03 -9.53 -13.40
C ASP A 165 4.41 -10.90 -13.16
N ALA A 166 4.68 -11.45 -11.98
CA ALA A 166 3.97 -12.59 -11.42
C ALA A 166 2.87 -12.06 -10.48
N MET A 167 1.63 -12.46 -10.75
CA MET A 167 0.47 -11.96 -10.00
C MET A 167 0.49 -12.43 -8.54
N GLY A 168 0.01 -11.55 -7.65
CA GLY A 168 -0.33 -11.89 -6.28
C GLY A 168 -1.82 -12.18 -6.12
N ALA A 169 -2.22 -12.55 -4.91
CA ALA A 169 -3.59 -12.97 -4.62
C ALA A 169 -4.63 -11.83 -4.68
N MET A 170 -4.21 -10.57 -4.77
CA MET A 170 -5.08 -9.44 -5.12
C MET A 170 -4.64 -8.78 -6.43
N GLY A 171 -4.46 -9.60 -7.47
CA GLY A 171 -4.07 -9.17 -8.81
C GLY A 171 -4.99 -8.13 -9.47
N ARG A 172 -4.57 -7.60 -10.62
CA ARG A 172 -5.34 -6.60 -11.39
C ARG A 172 -6.28 -7.31 -12.37
N GLY A 173 -7.48 -6.77 -12.57
CA GLY A 173 -8.44 -7.28 -13.57
C GLY A 173 -9.80 -7.60 -12.95
N PRO A 174 -10.83 -7.96 -13.73
CA PRO A 174 -12.13 -8.26 -13.14
C PRO A 174 -12.17 -9.62 -12.45
N GLY A 175 -11.29 -10.56 -12.84
CA GLY A 175 -11.16 -11.86 -12.18
C GLY A 175 -10.36 -11.70 -10.88
N GLY A 176 -11.04 -11.84 -9.75
CA GLY A 176 -10.38 -12.01 -8.46
C GLY A 176 -9.73 -13.39 -8.34
N THR A 177 -8.96 -13.60 -7.27
CA THR A 177 -8.29 -14.89 -6.99
C THR A 177 -9.15 -15.72 -6.05
N LYS A 178 -9.41 -16.98 -6.39
CA LYS A 178 -10.10 -17.91 -5.49
C LYS A 178 -9.11 -18.51 -4.50
N ILE A 179 -9.57 -18.82 -3.29
CA ILE A 179 -8.71 -19.47 -2.26
C ILE A 179 -8.03 -20.74 -2.80
N ARG A 180 -8.76 -21.55 -3.57
CA ARG A 180 -8.23 -22.79 -4.17
C ARG A 180 -7.07 -22.56 -5.17
N ASP A 181 -6.97 -21.36 -5.74
CA ASP A 181 -5.97 -21.03 -6.76
C ASP A 181 -4.64 -20.58 -6.09
N ILE A 182 -4.62 -20.44 -4.75
CA ILE A 182 -3.45 -20.11 -3.91
C ILE A 182 -2.76 -21.42 -3.50
N THR A 183 -1.93 -21.97 -4.39
CA THR A 183 -1.29 -23.28 -4.19
C THR A 183 -0.09 -23.25 -3.26
N ASP A 184 0.51 -22.07 -3.03
CA ASP A 184 1.64 -21.88 -2.10
C ASP A 184 1.20 -21.88 -0.62
N GLY A 185 -0.12 -21.94 -0.39
CA GLY A 185 -0.74 -21.94 0.93
C GLY A 185 -1.21 -20.55 1.37
N THR A 186 -2.42 -20.48 1.91
CA THR A 186 -3.03 -19.22 2.34
C THR A 186 -2.27 -18.55 3.50
N SER A 187 -1.54 -19.33 4.29
CA SER A 187 -0.68 -18.84 5.38
C SER A 187 0.71 -18.38 4.93
N ASN A 188 0.99 -18.39 3.63
CA ASN A 188 2.28 -17.98 3.04
C ASN A 188 2.13 -16.88 1.98
N THR A 189 0.93 -16.70 1.41
CA THR A 189 0.65 -15.67 0.40
C THR A 189 0.13 -14.39 1.04
N LEU A 190 0.70 -13.25 0.66
CA LEU A 190 0.30 -11.93 1.14
C LEU A 190 -0.90 -11.37 0.34
N LEU A 191 -1.81 -10.67 1.03
CA LEU A 191 -2.95 -9.93 0.44
C LEU A 191 -2.77 -8.41 0.52
N LEU A 192 -2.42 -7.92 1.72
CA LEU A 192 -2.26 -6.50 2.01
C LEU A 192 -0.91 -6.25 2.67
N GLY A 193 -0.40 -5.03 2.52
CA GLY A 193 0.71 -4.52 3.32
C GLY A 193 0.61 -3.02 3.56
N GLU A 194 1.46 -2.53 4.45
CA GLU A 194 1.58 -1.09 4.67
C GLU A 194 2.20 -0.39 3.44
N GLY A 195 1.58 0.72 3.04
CA GLY A 195 2.03 1.65 2.01
C GLY A 195 1.75 3.07 2.48
N ALA A 196 2.37 3.42 3.61
CA ALA A 196 2.01 4.56 4.46
C ALA A 196 2.46 5.93 3.91
N GLY A 197 1.74 6.98 4.31
CA GLY A 197 2.16 8.37 4.12
C GLY A 197 1.76 9.01 2.78
N ARG A 198 1.14 8.25 1.87
CA ARG A 198 0.65 8.76 0.59
C ARG A 198 -0.48 9.78 0.78
N PRO A 199 -0.63 10.83 -0.06
CA PRO A 199 0.11 11.11 -1.30
C PRO A 199 1.49 11.76 -1.10
N ARG A 200 1.94 12.04 0.13
CA ARG A 200 3.27 12.67 0.31
C ARG A 200 4.36 11.67 -0.02
N GLN A 201 5.36 12.10 -0.77
CA GLN A 201 6.55 11.31 -1.05
C GLN A 201 7.44 11.23 0.17
N TYR A 202 7.80 10.01 0.55
CA TYR A 202 8.84 9.75 1.53
C TYR A 202 9.91 8.83 0.94
N ILE A 203 11.16 9.08 1.32
CA ILE A 203 12.35 8.30 0.98
C ILE A 203 13.09 8.01 2.29
N GLY A 204 13.27 6.73 2.64
CA GLY A 204 13.96 6.34 3.88
C GLY A 204 13.38 6.95 5.17
N ARG A 205 12.04 6.92 5.33
CA ARG A 205 11.26 7.55 6.41
C ARG A 205 11.37 9.08 6.52
N GLN A 206 11.96 9.74 5.54
CA GLN A 206 12.06 11.20 5.46
C GLN A 206 11.27 11.75 4.27
N PRO A 207 10.66 12.95 4.37
CA PRO A 207 10.07 13.59 3.21
C PRO A 207 11.10 13.78 2.08
N GLY A 208 10.68 13.50 0.85
CA GLY A 208 11.55 13.60 -0.32
C GLY A 208 10.81 14.15 -1.55
N LEU A 209 11.56 14.31 -2.64
CA LEU A 209 10.99 14.61 -3.96
C LEU A 209 10.87 13.32 -4.77
N ASN A 210 9.83 13.21 -5.60
CA ASN A 210 9.62 12.04 -6.43
C ASN A 210 10.75 11.89 -7.46
N PRO A 211 11.49 10.77 -7.46
CA PRO A 211 12.64 10.57 -8.35
C PRO A 211 12.27 10.01 -9.73
N ARG A 212 11.00 9.64 -9.98
CA ARG A 212 10.59 8.93 -11.21
C ARG A 212 10.48 9.88 -12.40
N VAL A 213 11.57 10.00 -13.14
CA VAL A 213 11.63 10.80 -14.38
C VAL A 213 10.52 10.40 -15.34
N GLY A 214 9.81 11.38 -15.89
CA GLY A 214 8.70 11.16 -16.83
C GLY A 214 7.34 10.92 -16.17
N ASN A 215 7.26 10.75 -14.84
CA ASN A 215 6.01 10.77 -14.12
C ASN A 215 5.53 12.21 -13.85
N VAL A 216 4.21 12.43 -13.78
CA VAL A 216 3.62 13.76 -13.52
C VAL A 216 4.01 14.35 -12.16
N ALA A 217 4.33 13.50 -11.17
CA ALA A 217 4.79 13.92 -9.85
C ALA A 217 6.31 14.12 -9.76
N PHE A 218 7.07 13.88 -10.83
CA PHE A 218 8.54 14.01 -10.84
C PHE A 218 9.02 15.36 -10.28
N GLY A 219 9.98 15.32 -9.36
CA GLY A 219 10.53 16.52 -8.73
C GLY A 219 9.59 17.22 -7.74
N THR A 220 8.40 16.67 -7.48
CA THR A 220 7.45 17.21 -6.49
C THR A 220 7.47 16.40 -5.20
N GLN A 221 6.87 16.91 -4.12
CA GLN A 221 6.78 16.23 -2.83
C GLN A 221 5.68 15.15 -2.75
N PHE A 222 5.21 14.64 -3.90
CA PHE A 222 4.06 13.74 -4.00
C PHE A 222 4.43 12.42 -4.69
N THR A 223 3.75 11.34 -4.30
CA THR A 223 3.87 10.03 -4.95
C THR A 223 3.22 10.05 -6.32
N ALA A 224 3.66 9.16 -7.21
CA ALA A 224 2.99 8.95 -8.49
C ALA A 224 1.60 8.32 -8.30
N ASP A 225 1.47 7.49 -7.27
CA ASP A 225 0.32 6.62 -7.04
C ASP A 225 -0.24 6.75 -5.61
N GLY A 226 -1.52 6.42 -5.43
CA GLY A 226 -2.17 6.26 -4.12
C GLY A 226 -2.60 7.57 -3.46
N TRP A 227 -3.34 8.40 -4.18
CA TRP A 227 -3.66 9.77 -3.75
C TRP A 227 -4.80 9.91 -2.73
N GLY A 228 -5.59 8.85 -2.57
CA GLY A 228 -6.60 8.69 -1.53
C GLY A 228 -7.20 7.29 -1.61
N TRP A 229 -7.91 6.80 -0.60
CA TRP A 229 -8.33 5.38 -0.50
C TRP A 229 -9.15 4.88 -1.69
N ALA A 230 -9.89 5.75 -2.39
CA ALA A 230 -10.66 5.35 -3.57
C ALA A 230 -9.80 5.20 -4.83
N ASP A 231 -8.55 5.67 -4.81
CA ASP A 231 -7.59 5.53 -5.89
C ASP A 231 -7.33 4.04 -6.19
N ILE A 232 -7.36 3.71 -7.47
CA ILE A 232 -7.11 2.38 -7.99
C ILE A 232 -5.64 1.98 -7.92
N ASN A 233 -4.74 2.95 -7.74
CA ASN A 233 -3.31 2.73 -7.52
C ASN A 233 -2.97 2.67 -6.02
N ASN A 234 -3.95 2.36 -5.15
CA ASN A 234 -3.68 2.03 -3.75
C ASN A 234 -3.04 0.66 -3.56
N GLY A 235 -3.15 -0.22 -4.55
CA GLY A 235 -2.36 -1.44 -4.64
C GLY A 235 -1.03 -1.23 -5.32
N PHE A 236 -0.04 -2.06 -4.98
CA PHE A 236 1.29 -1.97 -5.56
C PHE A 236 1.76 -3.30 -6.17
N SER A 237 2.51 -3.17 -7.26
CA SER A 237 3.31 -4.26 -7.81
C SER A 237 4.75 -3.99 -7.40
N ILE A 238 5.32 -4.84 -6.56
CA ILE A 238 6.63 -4.60 -5.94
C ILE A 238 7.73 -4.66 -7.01
N ASP A 239 8.46 -3.56 -7.18
CA ASP A 239 9.60 -3.40 -8.09
C ASP A 239 10.94 -3.42 -7.31
N GLY A 240 10.92 -2.95 -6.07
CA GLY A 240 12.10 -2.63 -5.30
C GLY A 240 12.72 -1.31 -5.78
N SER A 241 13.62 -0.73 -4.99
CA SER A 241 14.17 0.60 -5.27
C SER A 241 15.63 0.74 -4.84
N ASN A 242 16.24 1.86 -5.20
CA ASN A 242 17.48 2.31 -4.56
C ASN A 242 17.18 3.14 -3.29
N THR A 243 18.23 3.48 -2.55
CA THR A 243 18.12 4.28 -1.31
C THR A 243 17.67 5.73 -1.55
N ALA A 244 17.71 6.21 -2.80
CA ALA A 244 17.15 7.48 -3.22
C ALA A 244 15.67 7.36 -3.65
N GLY A 245 15.04 6.20 -3.44
CA GLY A 245 13.62 5.95 -3.72
C GLY A 245 13.26 5.78 -5.19
N LEU A 246 14.24 5.73 -6.10
CA LEU A 246 14.00 5.40 -7.50
C LEU A 246 13.74 3.90 -7.59
N GLN A 247 12.56 3.54 -8.08
CA GLN A 247 12.15 2.15 -8.28
C GLN A 247 12.94 1.52 -9.43
N ASN A 248 13.15 0.20 -9.34
CA ASN A 248 13.51 -0.61 -10.49
C ASN A 248 12.36 -0.58 -11.51
N ASP A 249 12.64 -1.01 -12.74
CA ASP A 249 11.62 -1.02 -13.79
C ASP A 249 11.57 -2.36 -14.52
N THR A 250 10.35 -2.76 -14.88
CA THR A 250 10.10 -3.87 -15.78
C THR A 250 9.23 -3.42 -16.94
N SER A 251 9.77 -3.52 -18.16
CA SER A 251 9.05 -3.21 -19.38
C SER A 251 7.84 -4.14 -19.59
N SER A 252 6.95 -3.78 -20.51
CA SER A 252 5.84 -4.67 -20.92
C SER A 252 6.31 -6.03 -21.47
N SER A 253 7.52 -6.08 -22.06
CA SER A 253 8.14 -7.31 -22.57
C SER A 253 8.98 -8.06 -21.52
N GLY A 254 8.96 -7.64 -20.26
CA GLY A 254 9.70 -8.29 -19.18
C GLY A 254 11.18 -7.91 -19.09
N ALA A 255 11.65 -6.93 -19.87
CA ALA A 255 13.02 -6.43 -19.75
C ALA A 255 13.18 -5.64 -18.43
N THR A 256 14.27 -5.89 -17.70
CA THR A 256 14.46 -5.35 -16.36
C THR A 256 15.56 -4.27 -16.32
N THR A 257 15.34 -3.24 -15.52
CA THR A 257 16.35 -2.23 -15.16
C THR A 257 16.47 -2.21 -13.64
N ILE A 258 17.64 -2.58 -13.12
CA ILE A 258 17.89 -2.61 -11.67
C ILE A 258 18.74 -1.41 -11.27
N VAL A 259 18.15 -0.50 -10.51
CA VAL A 259 18.82 0.69 -9.97
C VAL A 259 19.18 0.54 -8.49
N GLY A 260 18.57 -0.42 -7.79
CA GLY A 260 18.82 -0.68 -6.38
C GLY A 260 18.24 -2.00 -5.87
N ARG A 261 18.56 -2.31 -4.62
CA ARG A 261 18.24 -3.60 -3.97
C ARG A 261 17.38 -3.46 -2.72
N CYS A 262 16.79 -2.30 -2.49
CA CYS A 262 15.94 -2.07 -1.34
C CYS A 262 14.54 -2.63 -1.58
N THR A 263 14.04 -3.43 -0.64
CA THR A 263 12.79 -4.17 -0.75
C THR A 263 11.63 -3.52 0.00
N MET A 264 11.91 -2.76 1.06
CA MET A 264 10.92 -2.14 1.94
C MET A 264 11.45 -0.82 2.50
N ASN A 265 10.56 0.11 2.85
CA ASN A 265 10.85 1.35 3.58
C ASN A 265 11.82 2.33 2.90
N CYS A 266 12.20 2.10 1.63
CA CYS A 266 13.02 3.04 0.86
C CYS A 266 12.21 4.10 0.11
N THR A 267 11.02 3.77 -0.37
CA THR A 267 10.08 4.70 -0.98
C THR A 267 8.66 4.24 -0.70
N ASN A 268 7.73 5.18 -0.54
CA ASN A 268 6.30 4.86 -0.37
C ASN A 268 5.51 4.97 -1.68
N ASP A 269 6.20 5.19 -2.81
CA ASP A 269 5.58 5.27 -4.12
C ASP A 269 5.45 3.86 -4.70
N SER A 270 4.25 3.27 -4.62
CA SER A 270 3.96 1.92 -5.11
C SER A 270 4.86 0.81 -4.53
N GLU A 271 5.26 0.93 -3.27
CA GLU A 271 6.14 -0.02 -2.57
C GLU A 271 5.73 -0.23 -1.11
N PHE A 272 6.25 -1.30 -0.50
CA PHE A 272 6.08 -1.58 0.92
C PHE A 272 6.72 -0.49 1.78
N TYR A 273 5.90 0.15 2.62
CA TYR A 273 6.34 1.30 3.40
C TYR A 273 5.59 1.47 4.71
N SER A 274 6.33 1.55 5.81
CA SER A 274 5.82 1.91 7.12
C SER A 274 6.80 2.82 7.87
N PHE A 275 6.27 3.47 8.91
CA PHE A 275 7.07 4.22 9.88
C PHE A 275 7.49 3.38 11.09
N HIS A 276 7.12 2.08 11.10
CA HIS A 276 7.56 1.16 12.14
C HIS A 276 9.03 0.82 11.97
N THR A 277 9.75 0.72 13.08
CA THR A 277 11.15 0.31 13.06
C THR A 277 11.28 -1.16 12.67
N GLY A 278 12.18 -1.47 11.73
CA GLY A 278 12.60 -2.83 11.41
C GLY A 278 11.73 -3.60 10.43
N GLY A 279 10.67 -3.01 9.85
CA GLY A 279 9.78 -3.77 8.98
C GLY A 279 8.43 -3.12 8.72
N ILE A 280 7.47 -3.93 8.30
CA ILE A 280 6.09 -3.53 8.00
C ILE A 280 5.10 -4.58 8.51
N GLN A 281 3.84 -4.19 8.69
CA GLN A 281 2.75 -5.15 8.90
C GLN A 281 2.13 -5.58 7.55
N THR A 282 1.77 -6.85 7.45
CA THR A 282 1.09 -7.42 6.28
C THR A 282 -0.04 -8.35 6.69
N VAL A 283 -0.99 -8.56 5.78
CA VAL A 283 -2.09 -9.52 5.93
C VAL A 283 -1.84 -10.66 4.96
N LEU A 284 -1.97 -11.89 5.44
CA LEU A 284 -1.87 -13.10 4.63
C LEU A 284 -3.25 -13.55 4.14
N ALA A 285 -3.28 -14.45 3.16
CA ALA A 285 -4.52 -14.95 2.57
C ALA A 285 -5.40 -15.73 3.57
N ASP A 286 -4.84 -16.27 4.64
CA ASP A 286 -5.58 -16.84 5.77
C ASP A 286 -6.17 -15.78 6.74
N GLY A 287 -5.93 -14.49 6.46
CA GLY A 287 -6.40 -13.36 7.28
C GLY A 287 -5.56 -13.10 8.54
N SER A 288 -4.45 -13.82 8.74
CA SER A 288 -3.49 -13.51 9.80
C SER A 288 -2.68 -12.25 9.47
N VAL A 289 -2.24 -11.53 10.52
CA VAL A 289 -1.41 -10.33 10.36
C VAL A 289 -0.01 -10.62 10.90
N ARG A 290 1.00 -10.47 10.05
CA ARG A 290 2.41 -10.69 10.39
C ARG A 290 3.23 -9.43 10.20
N PHE A 291 4.32 -9.37 10.96
CA PHE A 291 5.30 -8.31 10.80
C PHE A 291 6.47 -8.83 9.99
N LEU A 292 6.68 -8.29 8.79
CA LEU A 292 7.78 -8.66 7.93
C LEU A 292 9.00 -7.79 8.23
N SER A 293 10.14 -8.44 8.48
CA SER A 293 11.41 -7.74 8.70
C SER A 293 11.90 -7.09 7.42
N GLU A 294 12.35 -5.84 7.49
CA GLU A 294 12.98 -5.15 6.35
C GLU A 294 14.32 -5.80 5.93
N ASN A 295 14.87 -6.68 6.76
CA ASN A 295 16.07 -7.47 6.49
C ASN A 295 15.77 -8.88 5.93
N MET A 296 14.50 -9.23 5.69
CA MET A 296 14.17 -10.53 5.12
C MET A 296 14.76 -10.70 3.71
N SER A 297 15.01 -11.94 3.30
CA SER A 297 15.48 -12.22 1.94
C SER A 297 14.49 -11.71 0.90
N ALA A 298 14.99 -10.99 -0.11
CA ALA A 298 14.18 -10.55 -1.24
C ALA A 298 13.53 -11.73 -1.97
N ALA A 299 14.20 -12.88 -2.03
CA ALA A 299 13.64 -14.09 -2.66
C ALA A 299 12.44 -14.63 -1.86
N VAL A 300 12.55 -14.66 -0.53
CA VAL A 300 11.45 -15.05 0.37
C VAL A 300 10.26 -14.08 0.22
N LEU A 301 10.53 -12.77 0.11
CA LEU A 301 9.47 -11.79 -0.11
C LEU A 301 8.79 -11.98 -1.48
N ALA A 302 9.56 -12.26 -2.53
CA ALA A 302 9.02 -12.54 -3.86
C ALA A 302 8.08 -13.76 -3.83
N GLY A 303 8.50 -14.86 -3.19
CA GLY A 303 7.68 -16.05 -3.00
C GLY A 303 6.39 -15.77 -2.24
N ALA A 304 6.47 -14.96 -1.17
CA ALA A 304 5.30 -14.63 -0.35
C ALA A 304 4.27 -13.76 -1.10
N ILE A 305 4.70 -13.04 -2.14
CA ILE A 305 3.79 -12.26 -2.98
C ILE A 305 3.08 -13.15 -4.01
N THR A 306 3.76 -14.17 -4.55
CA THR A 306 3.20 -15.06 -5.57
C THR A 306 2.19 -16.06 -4.99
N LEU A 307 1.32 -16.59 -5.86
CA LEU A 307 0.30 -17.59 -5.50
C LEU A 307 0.59 -19.02 -5.99
N GLN A 308 1.57 -19.18 -6.90
CA GLN A 308 1.91 -20.44 -7.61
C GLN A 308 3.43 -20.63 -7.80
N GLY A 309 4.26 -20.04 -6.93
CA GLY A 309 5.71 -20.16 -7.00
C GLY A 309 6.23 -21.57 -6.69
N GLY A 310 5.48 -22.38 -5.94
CA GLY A 310 5.90 -23.71 -5.48
C GLY A 310 7.06 -23.66 -4.47
N GLU A 311 7.37 -22.47 -3.97
CA GLU A 311 8.47 -22.23 -3.03
C GLU A 311 8.01 -22.60 -1.62
N VAL A 312 8.71 -23.53 -0.96
CA VAL A 312 8.52 -23.76 0.48
C VAL A 312 9.15 -22.59 1.20
N ILE A 313 8.34 -21.57 1.44
CA ILE A 313 8.78 -20.43 2.24
C ILE A 313 8.88 -20.94 3.68
N GLY A 314 10.08 -20.89 4.27
CA GLY A 314 10.29 -21.24 5.68
C GLY A 314 9.48 -20.33 6.62
N GLU A 315 9.56 -20.52 7.93
CA GLU A 315 8.89 -19.58 8.85
C GLU A 315 9.52 -18.17 8.72
N PHE A 316 8.69 -17.17 8.38
CA PHE A 316 9.03 -15.75 8.34
C PHE A 316 7.91 -14.89 8.94
#